data_AF-A0AAU6ZW76-F1
#
_entry.id   AF-A0AAU6ZW76-F1
#
_cell.length_a   1.000
_cell.length_b   1.000
_cell.length_c   1.000
_cell.angle_alpha   90.00
_cell.angle_beta   90.00
_cell.angle_gamma   90.00
#
_symmetry.space_group_name_H-M   'P 1'
#
loop_
_entity.id
_entity.type
_entity.pdbx_description
1 polymer ?
#
loop_
_entity_poly.entity_id
_entity_poly.type
_entity_poly.pdbx_seq_one_letter_code
_entity_poly.pdbx_strand_id
1 'polypeptide(L)'
;MPTEAVSSVQLFSSAPAVPHRFRSARCDDVSRGRHKTVVVGSDPHAWTTVSATAGAARPGTMLPTPSVGEEVAWVQRYLGHLALEPEVRASPEFRGGQSAADIALATFDVTGYARARNEVWPERTRGASRLSPFIRHGLIDLPTLWAHVAAGPVGDRDKYRDELLWQEYARHLHARLGDAMRRPLRHEPPRRDRVGQWGWNREMACVDLAVGELETNGWLVNQTRMWLASQWSVRAGFDWRDGAEHFERHLLDGSAAANLLGWQWTVGTGTGKPYGFSRWQVRKRAPGLCETCPLNDHCPIEGWPDSDSGPTVPDLDPRLRVDPSAHVTAGPASVEKLDNDHAPEAAWVTWESLGDGDPALEAHPDLPAVLVFDERLLEVRQLSGKRLVFVAETLADLATRREVEVHLGDPATVLAGRRLAATAAPVPGWRRLAARLEVERHPWPWLVRPGSGPVTSFTTWRRSSGAPTTGAARAGSRRPRQ
;
A
#
# COMPACT_ATOMS: atom_id res chain seq x y z
N MET A 1 -64.90 18.38 33.64
CA MET A 1 -64.36 19.73 33.46
C MET A 1 -62.88 19.70 33.78
N PRO A 2 -62.02 20.29 32.92
CA PRO A 2 -62.15 20.27 31.47
C PRO A 2 -60.75 19.98 30.80
N THR A 3 -60.71 19.32 29.63
CA THR A 3 -60.44 19.90 28.27
C THR A 3 -58.97 20.23 28.03
N GLU A 4 -58.30 20.02 26.90
CA GLU A 4 -58.61 19.85 25.46
C GLU A 4 -57.31 19.25 24.84
N ALA A 5 -57.31 18.23 23.98
CA ALA A 5 -57.73 18.17 22.58
C ALA A 5 -56.81 18.91 21.57
N VAL A 6 -56.09 18.09 20.80
CA VAL A 6 -55.90 18.13 19.33
C VAL A 6 -55.01 19.22 18.70
N SER A 7 -53.86 18.79 18.15
CA SER A 7 -53.66 18.84 16.68
C SER A 7 -52.53 17.95 16.17
N SER A 8 -52.97 17.02 15.33
CA SER A 8 -52.28 16.25 14.29
C SER A 8 -51.38 17.07 13.36
N VAL A 9 -50.22 16.52 12.96
CA VAL A 9 -49.73 16.49 11.55
C VAL A 9 -48.74 15.32 11.39
N GLN A 10 -49.06 14.38 10.47
CA GLN A 10 -48.09 13.48 9.84
C GLN A 10 -47.24 14.27 8.85
N LEU A 11 -45.92 14.18 8.86
CA LEU A 11 -45.11 14.46 7.66
C LEU A 11 -43.85 13.58 7.57
N PHE A 12 -43.87 12.79 6.50
CA PHE A 12 -42.86 12.06 5.75
C PHE A 12 -41.35 12.30 5.97
N SER A 13 -40.66 11.15 6.01
CA SER A 13 -39.40 10.84 5.33
C SER A 13 -39.09 11.66 4.08
N SER A 14 -37.91 12.28 4.03
CA SER A 14 -37.11 12.40 2.79
C SER A 14 -35.72 12.97 3.07
N ALA A 15 -34.70 12.16 2.77
CA ALA A 15 -33.31 12.58 2.60
C ALA A 15 -33.16 13.39 1.28
N PRO A 16 -32.22 14.34 1.18
CA PRO A 16 -32.03 15.11 -0.04
C PRO A 16 -31.28 14.28 -1.09
N ALA A 17 -31.97 13.98 -2.20
CA ALA A 17 -31.39 13.47 -3.43
C ALA A 17 -30.80 14.63 -4.26
N VAL A 18 -29.55 14.48 -4.67
CA VAL A 18 -28.89 15.35 -5.66
C VAL A 18 -29.36 14.93 -7.07
N PRO A 19 -29.87 15.84 -7.92
CA PRO A 19 -30.49 15.46 -9.19
C PRO A 19 -29.48 15.37 -10.34
N HIS A 20 -29.26 14.17 -10.88
CA HIS A 20 -28.75 14.00 -12.24
C HIS A 20 -29.93 14.05 -13.23
N ARG A 21 -30.04 15.15 -13.99
CA ARG A 21 -30.95 15.25 -15.14
C ARG A 21 -30.21 14.80 -16.41
N PHE A 22 -30.62 13.67 -17.00
CA PHE A 22 -30.54 13.48 -18.45
C PHE A 22 -31.98 13.28 -18.95
N ARG A 23 -32.49 14.30 -19.66
CA ARG A 23 -33.78 14.22 -20.35
C ARG A 23 -33.59 13.45 -21.66
N SER A 24 -34.36 12.39 -21.85
CA SER A 24 -34.63 11.81 -23.16
C SER A 24 -35.52 12.75 -23.96
N ALA A 25 -35.08 13.19 -25.13
CA ALA A 25 -35.94 13.80 -26.13
C ALA A 25 -36.10 12.79 -27.29
N ARG A 26 -37.35 12.34 -27.51
CA ARG A 26 -37.78 11.75 -28.78
C ARG A 26 -37.96 12.90 -29.78
N CYS A 27 -37.40 12.76 -30.97
CA CYS A 27 -37.89 13.41 -32.18
C CYS A 27 -37.99 12.36 -33.28
N ASP A 28 -39.20 12.23 -33.80
CA ASP A 28 -39.54 11.46 -34.99
C ASP A 28 -38.99 12.18 -36.26
N ASP A 29 -38.45 11.37 -37.17
CA ASP A 29 -38.59 11.36 -38.65
C ASP A 29 -38.52 12.73 -39.40
N VAL A 30 -37.70 12.98 -40.45
CA VAL A 30 -37.64 12.29 -41.75
C VAL A 30 -36.43 12.81 -42.57
N SER A 31 -35.69 11.86 -43.17
CA SER A 31 -35.02 11.88 -44.49
C SER A 31 -33.62 12.50 -44.77
N ARG A 32 -32.79 11.59 -45.31
CA ARG A 32 -31.86 11.68 -46.46
C ARG A 32 -30.51 12.40 -46.28
N GLY A 33 -29.45 11.59 -46.32
CA GLY A 33 -28.13 12.03 -46.79
C GLY A 33 -26.99 11.19 -46.21
N ARG A 34 -26.41 10.30 -47.02
CA ARG A 34 -25.30 9.41 -46.63
C ARG A 34 -24.06 10.22 -46.19
N HIS A 35 -23.59 10.00 -44.97
CA HIS A 35 -22.16 10.01 -44.64
C HIS A 35 -21.87 8.89 -43.65
N LYS A 36 -20.81 8.11 -43.93
CA LYS A 36 -20.28 7.08 -43.02
C LYS A 36 -19.82 7.77 -41.74
N THR A 37 -20.54 7.57 -40.63
CA THR A 37 -20.01 7.86 -39.30
C THR A 37 -19.39 6.58 -38.76
N VAL A 38 -18.07 6.57 -38.70
CA VAL A 38 -17.30 5.63 -37.88
C VAL A 38 -17.73 5.89 -36.43
N VAL A 39 -18.46 4.94 -35.83
CA VAL A 39 -18.64 4.92 -34.38
C VAL A 39 -17.32 4.44 -33.81
N VAL A 40 -16.46 5.38 -33.43
CA VAL A 40 -15.31 5.11 -32.58
C VAL A 40 -15.87 4.79 -31.19
N GLY A 41 -15.95 3.50 -30.87
CA GLY A 41 -16.13 3.07 -29.49
C GLY A 41 -14.92 3.53 -28.68
N SER A 42 -15.14 4.36 -27.67
CA SER A 42 -14.12 4.67 -26.68
C SER A 42 -13.92 3.43 -25.80
N ASP A 43 -12.80 2.74 -26.04
CA ASP A 43 -12.30 1.66 -25.21
C ASP A 43 -11.88 2.21 -23.83
N PRO A 44 -12.51 1.80 -22.71
CA PRO A 44 -12.07 2.17 -21.37
C PRO A 44 -10.80 1.42 -20.93
N HIS A 45 -10.19 0.59 -21.79
CA HIS A 45 -9.00 -0.20 -21.50
C HIS A 45 -7.68 0.36 -22.05
N ALA A 46 -7.65 1.62 -22.46
CA ALA A 46 -6.39 2.31 -22.75
C ALA A 46 -5.65 2.66 -21.46
N TRP A 47 -4.86 1.70 -20.96
CA TRP A 47 -3.83 1.94 -19.96
C TRP A 47 -2.78 2.85 -20.58
N THR A 48 -2.92 4.15 -20.38
CA THR A 48 -1.86 5.10 -20.66
C THR A 48 -0.72 4.74 -19.71
N THR A 49 0.30 4.08 -20.25
CA THR A 49 1.65 4.30 -19.73
C THR A 49 1.78 5.81 -19.68
N VAL A 50 1.98 6.41 -18.50
CA VAL A 50 2.26 7.84 -18.42
C VAL A 50 3.62 8.04 -19.07
N SER A 51 3.64 8.09 -20.39
CA SER A 51 4.70 8.71 -21.15
C SER A 51 4.58 10.18 -20.80
N ALA A 52 5.59 10.69 -20.12
CA ALA A 52 5.68 12.07 -19.71
C ALA A 52 5.64 12.95 -20.97
N THR A 53 4.45 13.39 -21.36
CA THR A 53 4.35 14.66 -22.07
C THR A 53 4.71 15.74 -21.04
N ALA A 54 5.81 16.42 -21.33
CA ALA A 54 6.32 17.53 -20.55
C ALA A 54 5.34 18.70 -20.65
N GLY A 55 4.36 18.75 -19.73
CA GLY A 55 3.80 20.03 -19.33
C GLY A 55 4.92 20.88 -18.72
N ALA A 56 4.90 22.19 -18.94
CA ALA A 56 5.88 23.09 -18.35
C ALA A 56 5.98 22.84 -16.84
N ALA A 57 7.20 22.56 -16.35
CA ALA A 57 7.43 22.29 -14.94
C ALA A 57 7.01 23.52 -14.13
N ARG A 58 6.05 23.36 -13.20
CA ARG A 58 5.73 24.41 -12.23
C ARG A 58 6.94 24.56 -11.30
N PRO A 59 7.41 25.78 -11.00
CA PRO A 59 8.43 25.97 -9.97
C PRO A 59 7.88 25.45 -8.64
N GLY A 60 8.66 24.66 -7.92
CA GLY A 60 8.22 24.10 -6.65
C GLY A 60 8.03 25.18 -5.59
N THR A 61 7.13 24.92 -4.65
CA THR A 61 6.80 25.82 -3.55
C THR A 61 7.38 25.28 -2.26
N MET A 62 8.13 26.10 -1.52
CA MET A 62 8.52 25.77 -0.15
C MET A 62 7.30 25.96 0.75
N LEU A 63 6.95 24.91 1.49
CA LEU A 63 5.88 24.90 2.47
C LEU A 63 6.45 25.18 3.86
N PRO A 64 5.67 25.76 4.78
CA PRO A 64 6.09 25.80 6.17
C PRO A 64 6.21 24.38 6.72
N THR A 65 7.20 24.13 7.56
CA THR A 65 7.34 22.84 8.25
C THR A 65 6.13 22.59 9.15
N PRO A 66 5.51 21.39 9.14
CA PRO A 66 4.39 21.09 10.01
C PRO A 66 4.81 21.12 11.48
N SER A 67 3.94 21.63 12.34
CA SER A 67 4.13 21.65 13.80
C SER A 67 3.42 20.49 14.46
N VAL A 68 4.00 19.96 15.53
CA VAL A 68 3.39 18.90 16.36
C VAL A 68 2.03 19.35 16.88
N GLY A 69 0.99 18.55 16.57
CA GLY A 69 -0.41 18.82 16.96
C GLY A 69 -1.22 19.64 15.96
N GLU A 70 -0.62 20.18 14.91
CA GLU A 70 -1.30 20.97 13.86
C GLU A 70 -1.36 20.26 12.50
N GLU A 71 -0.97 18.98 12.45
CA GLU A 71 -0.65 18.29 11.19
C GLU A 71 -1.88 18.09 10.29
N VAL A 72 -3.05 17.85 10.87
CA VAL A 72 -4.32 17.78 10.12
C VAL A 72 -4.65 19.10 9.44
N ALA A 73 -4.56 20.21 10.19
CA ALA A 73 -4.84 21.55 9.67
C ALA A 73 -3.80 21.95 8.61
N TRP A 74 -2.54 21.59 8.84
CA TRP A 74 -1.45 21.78 7.89
C TRP A 74 -1.74 21.04 6.57
N VAL A 75 -2.06 19.74 6.62
CA VAL A 75 -2.39 18.95 5.42
C VAL A 75 -3.62 19.52 4.73
N GLN A 76 -4.69 19.83 5.46
CA GLN A 76 -5.89 20.44 4.88
C GLN A 76 -5.57 21.73 4.11
N ARG A 77 -4.69 22.57 4.66
CA ARG A 77 -4.31 23.86 4.07
C ARG A 77 -3.42 23.71 2.84
N TYR A 78 -2.37 22.89 2.93
CA TYR A 78 -1.32 22.86 1.90
C TYR A 78 -1.47 21.73 0.90
N LEU A 79 -2.05 20.59 1.30
CA LEU A 79 -2.19 19.40 0.47
C LEU A 79 -3.64 18.93 0.29
N GLY A 80 -4.62 19.56 0.93
CA GLY A 80 -6.02 19.12 0.90
C GLY A 80 -6.62 19.08 -0.49
N HIS A 81 -6.17 19.96 -1.40
CA HIS A 81 -6.57 19.97 -2.80
C HIS A 81 -6.03 18.77 -3.61
N LEU A 82 -5.07 18.03 -3.07
CA LEU A 82 -4.46 16.83 -3.63
C LEU A 82 -4.91 15.54 -2.91
N ALA A 83 -5.64 15.68 -1.80
CA ALA A 83 -6.14 14.56 -1.03
C ALA A 83 -7.35 13.90 -1.74
N LEU A 84 -7.57 12.62 -1.43
CA LEU A 84 -8.73 11.87 -1.92
C LEU A 84 -10.05 12.45 -1.40
N GLU A 85 -10.09 12.73 -0.10
CA GLU A 85 -11.26 13.26 0.58
C GLU A 85 -11.15 14.79 0.71
N PRO A 86 -12.26 15.54 0.53
CA PRO A 86 -12.23 17.01 0.67
C PRO A 86 -11.94 17.46 2.11
N GLU A 87 -12.37 16.66 3.09
CA GLU A 87 -12.08 16.87 4.51
C GLU A 87 -10.97 15.90 4.93
N VAL A 88 -9.82 16.46 5.29
CA VAL A 88 -8.65 15.71 5.76
C VAL A 88 -8.87 15.27 7.21
N ARG A 89 -8.63 13.99 7.47
CA ARG A 89 -8.69 13.39 8.81
C ARG A 89 -7.44 12.55 9.06
N ALA A 90 -6.93 12.57 10.28
CA ALA A 90 -5.88 11.66 10.73
C ALA A 90 -6.41 10.22 10.86
N SER A 91 -5.52 9.23 10.92
CA SER A 91 -5.90 7.91 11.39
C SER A 91 -6.20 7.99 12.90
N PRO A 92 -7.32 7.44 13.40
CA PRO A 92 -7.57 7.36 14.83
C PRO A 92 -6.68 6.33 15.54
N GLU A 93 -6.04 5.45 14.78
CA GLU A 93 -5.33 4.26 15.27
C GLU A 93 -3.81 4.36 15.19
N PHE A 94 -3.29 5.27 14.35
CA PHE A 94 -1.87 5.37 14.04
C PHE A 94 -1.46 6.82 13.96
N ARG A 95 -0.33 7.12 14.61
CA ARG A 95 0.36 8.40 14.49
C ARG A 95 1.72 8.19 13.84
N GLY A 96 2.10 9.08 12.93
CA GLY A 96 3.43 9.11 12.31
C GLY A 96 4.53 9.57 13.26
N GLY A 97 5.78 9.46 12.80
CA GLY A 97 6.98 9.89 13.55
C GLY A 97 7.79 8.76 14.18
N GLN A 98 9.08 9.01 14.34
CA GLN A 98 10.02 8.12 15.03
C GLN A 98 9.59 7.91 16.48
N SER A 99 9.17 8.97 17.17
CA SER A 99 8.69 8.87 18.56
C SER A 99 7.55 7.86 18.72
N ALA A 100 6.60 7.84 17.78
CA ALA A 100 5.49 6.88 17.79
C ALA A 100 5.97 5.46 17.42
N ALA A 101 6.92 5.35 16.49
CA ALA A 101 7.52 4.10 16.08
C ALA A 101 8.31 3.44 17.23
N ASP A 102 9.07 4.22 18.00
CA ASP A 102 9.85 3.75 19.14
C ASP A 102 8.96 3.21 20.25
N ILE A 103 7.86 3.90 20.56
CA ILE A 103 6.85 3.42 21.52
C ILE A 103 6.24 2.11 21.02
N ALA A 104 5.89 2.04 19.73
CA ALA A 104 5.32 0.84 19.14
C ALA A 104 6.29 -0.35 19.16
N LEU A 105 7.58 -0.10 18.91
CA LEU A 105 8.63 -1.13 18.99
C LEU A 105 8.86 -1.59 20.42
N ALA A 106 9.02 -0.66 21.36
CA ALA A 106 9.28 -0.96 22.77
C ALA A 106 8.14 -1.74 23.44
N THR A 107 6.90 -1.52 23.00
CA THR A 107 5.71 -2.21 23.52
C THR A 107 5.39 -3.51 22.77
N PHE A 108 6.06 -3.80 21.66
CA PHE A 108 5.79 -5.00 20.87
C PHE A 108 6.40 -6.25 21.51
N ASP A 109 5.52 -7.15 21.96
CA ASP A 109 5.84 -8.53 22.36
C ASP A 109 5.39 -9.51 21.28
N VAL A 110 6.30 -10.38 20.85
CA VAL A 110 6.03 -11.40 19.82
C VAL A 110 5.28 -12.62 20.38
N THR A 111 5.16 -12.76 21.71
CA THR A 111 4.53 -13.92 22.35
C THR A 111 3.10 -14.16 21.86
N GLY A 112 2.82 -15.37 21.41
CA GLY A 112 1.51 -15.77 20.87
C GLY A 112 1.24 -15.33 19.42
N TYR A 113 2.17 -14.64 18.76
CA TYR A 113 2.03 -14.15 17.39
C TYR A 113 1.61 -15.25 16.40
N ALA A 114 2.24 -16.43 16.44
CA ALA A 114 1.98 -17.50 15.49
C ALA A 114 0.51 -17.95 15.52
N ARG A 115 -0.09 -17.96 16.72
CA ARG A 115 -1.48 -18.34 16.96
C ARG A 115 -2.46 -17.25 16.53
N ALA A 116 -2.18 -15.99 16.88
CA ALA A 116 -3.17 -14.90 16.85
C ALA A 116 -3.07 -13.93 15.66
N ARG A 117 -1.99 -13.94 14.86
CA ARG A 117 -1.77 -12.99 13.75
C ARG A 117 -2.87 -12.94 12.67
N ASN A 118 -3.69 -13.99 12.57
CA ASN A 118 -4.74 -14.12 11.56
C ASN A 118 -6.14 -13.78 12.11
N GLU A 119 -6.26 -13.50 13.40
CA GLU A 119 -7.55 -13.16 14.00
C GLU A 119 -7.99 -11.77 13.54
N VAL A 120 -9.29 -11.63 13.30
CA VAL A 120 -9.94 -10.44 12.73
C VAL A 120 -10.96 -9.86 13.72
N TRP A 121 -11.77 -10.69 14.38
CA TRP A 121 -12.80 -10.22 15.30
C TRP A 121 -13.03 -11.22 16.44
N PRO A 122 -13.29 -10.76 17.69
CA PRO A 122 -13.32 -9.37 18.13
C PRO A 122 -11.91 -8.76 18.18
N GLU A 123 -11.82 -7.43 18.02
CA GLU A 123 -10.53 -6.72 17.89
C GLU A 123 -9.51 -7.06 18.98
N ARG A 124 -9.95 -7.18 20.24
CA ARG A 124 -9.11 -7.55 21.39
C ARG A 124 -8.37 -8.90 21.26
N THR A 125 -8.73 -9.74 20.29
CA THR A 125 -8.08 -11.04 20.05
C THR A 125 -7.04 -11.01 18.94
N ARG A 126 -6.89 -9.87 18.25
CA ARG A 126 -5.92 -9.71 17.16
C ARG A 126 -4.49 -9.82 17.70
N GLY A 127 -3.67 -10.62 17.03
CA GLY A 127 -2.23 -10.75 17.33
C GLY A 127 -1.32 -10.22 16.23
N ALA A 128 -1.83 -9.42 15.30
CA ALA A 128 -0.97 -8.75 14.31
C ALA A 128 -0.17 -7.64 15.00
N SER A 129 1.11 -7.47 14.63
CA SER A 129 2.00 -6.52 15.33
C SER A 129 1.66 -5.05 15.11
N ARG A 130 0.89 -4.72 14.06
CA ARG A 130 0.53 -3.34 13.67
C ARG A 130 1.73 -2.44 13.35
N LEU A 131 2.93 -2.99 13.15
CA LEU A 131 4.16 -2.22 12.88
C LEU A 131 4.37 -1.85 11.39
N SER A 132 3.51 -2.35 10.49
CA SER A 132 3.71 -2.16 9.05
C SER A 132 3.69 -0.70 8.54
N PRO A 133 2.93 0.25 9.14
CA PRO A 133 3.05 1.66 8.78
C PRO A 133 4.45 2.21 9.05
N PHE A 134 5.05 1.90 10.21
CA PHE A 134 6.41 2.34 10.56
C PHE A 134 7.47 1.71 9.65
N ILE A 135 7.31 0.41 9.32
CA ILE A 135 8.21 -0.31 8.40
C ILE A 135 8.16 0.25 6.98
N ARG A 136 6.97 0.67 6.51
CA ARG A 136 6.80 1.28 5.18
C ARG A 136 7.61 2.57 5.04
N HIS A 137 7.72 3.31 6.13
CA HIS A 137 8.29 4.66 6.15
C HIS A 137 9.75 4.72 6.64
N GLY A 138 10.38 3.56 6.88
CA GLY A 138 11.76 3.49 7.35
C GLY A 138 11.95 3.94 8.80
N LEU A 139 10.85 4.14 9.54
CA LEU A 139 10.88 4.48 10.97
C LEU A 139 11.32 3.30 11.83
N ILE A 140 11.10 2.07 11.34
CA ILE A 140 11.67 0.84 11.89
C ILE A 140 12.12 -0.03 10.72
N ASP A 141 13.41 -0.38 10.66
CA ASP A 141 13.92 -1.27 9.63
C ASP A 141 13.70 -2.77 9.97
N LEU A 142 13.86 -3.63 8.97
CA LEU A 142 13.69 -5.07 9.17
C LEU A 142 14.82 -5.71 9.99
N PRO A 143 16.11 -5.34 9.85
CA PRO A 143 17.18 -5.81 10.74
C PRO A 143 16.89 -5.57 12.23
N THR A 144 16.39 -4.39 12.58
CA THR A 144 16.01 -4.01 13.95
C THR A 144 14.91 -4.92 14.47
N LEU A 145 13.82 -5.12 13.72
CA LEU A 145 12.75 -6.03 14.11
C LEU A 145 13.19 -7.49 14.21
N TRP A 146 14.08 -7.91 13.31
CA TRP A 146 14.66 -9.23 13.34
C TRP A 146 15.42 -9.48 14.65
N ALA A 147 16.20 -8.50 15.10
CA ALA A 147 16.93 -8.53 16.36
C ALA A 147 15.99 -8.42 17.57
N HIS A 148 15.00 -7.52 17.54
CA HIS A 148 14.04 -7.27 18.62
C HIS A 148 13.35 -8.55 19.09
N VAL A 149 12.89 -9.39 18.16
CA VAL A 149 12.18 -10.63 18.51
C VAL A 149 13.10 -11.80 18.88
N ALA A 150 14.42 -11.62 18.90
CA ALA A 150 15.38 -12.73 19.00
C ALA A 150 15.18 -13.60 20.26
N ALA A 151 14.84 -12.96 21.39
CA ALA A 151 14.61 -13.60 22.68
C ALA A 151 13.18 -14.15 22.88
N GLY A 152 12.27 -13.93 21.92
CA GLY A 152 10.88 -14.40 22.01
C GLY A 152 10.75 -15.92 21.84
N PRO A 153 9.57 -16.49 22.15
CA PRO A 153 9.30 -17.93 22.00
C PRO A 153 9.59 -18.40 20.57
N VAL A 154 10.33 -19.51 20.43
CA VAL A 154 10.87 -19.98 19.14
C VAL A 154 9.82 -20.03 18.03
N GLY A 155 8.64 -20.59 18.30
CA GLY A 155 7.57 -20.70 17.31
C GLY A 155 7.01 -19.35 16.85
N ASP A 156 6.85 -18.41 17.78
CA ASP A 156 6.33 -17.08 17.50
C ASP A 156 7.36 -16.20 16.80
N ARG A 157 8.60 -16.18 17.32
CA ARG A 157 9.76 -15.51 16.72
C ARG A 157 9.98 -15.94 15.29
N ASP A 158 10.06 -17.25 15.05
CA ASP A 158 10.37 -17.80 13.73
C ASP A 158 9.23 -17.49 12.75
N LYS A 159 7.98 -17.51 13.22
CA LYS A 159 6.83 -17.14 12.41
C LYS A 159 6.85 -15.65 12.07
N TYR A 160 7.17 -14.78 13.03
CA TYR A 160 7.29 -13.35 12.78
C TYR A 160 8.43 -13.02 11.80
N ARG A 161 9.60 -13.64 11.99
CA ARG A 161 10.76 -13.53 11.09
C ARG A 161 10.46 -14.01 9.66
N ASP A 162 9.63 -15.03 9.48
CA ASP A 162 9.16 -15.42 8.14
C ASP A 162 8.34 -14.31 7.46
N GLU A 163 7.50 -13.58 8.20
CA GLU A 163 6.74 -12.46 7.65
C GLU A 163 7.65 -11.26 7.30
N LEU A 164 8.72 -11.02 8.08
CA LEU A 164 9.75 -10.03 7.71
C LEU A 164 10.47 -10.43 6.40
N LEU A 165 10.75 -11.72 6.21
CA LEU A 165 11.32 -12.22 4.96
C LEU A 165 10.35 -12.07 3.78
N TRP A 166 9.04 -12.21 3.99
CA TRP A 166 8.05 -11.92 2.95
C TRP A 166 8.06 -10.46 2.53
N GLN A 167 8.19 -9.54 3.50
CA GLN A 167 8.34 -8.12 3.21
C GLN A 167 9.63 -7.83 2.42
N GLU A 168 10.73 -8.48 2.80
CA GLU A 168 12.01 -8.33 2.10
C GLU A 168 11.94 -8.88 0.66
N TYR A 169 11.32 -10.05 0.47
CA TYR A 169 11.05 -10.61 -0.85
C TYR A 169 10.21 -9.67 -1.73
N ALA A 170 9.18 -9.03 -1.16
CA ALA A 170 8.36 -8.05 -1.87
C ALA A 170 9.20 -6.86 -2.35
N ARG A 171 10.11 -6.35 -1.52
CA ARG A 171 11.04 -5.27 -1.90
C ARG A 171 11.98 -5.69 -3.01
N HIS A 172 12.55 -6.89 -2.95
CA HIS A 172 13.43 -7.42 -4.02
C HIS A 172 12.70 -7.50 -5.35
N LEU A 173 11.47 -8.04 -5.34
CA LEU A 173 10.65 -8.16 -6.53
C LEU A 173 10.33 -6.78 -7.13
N HIS A 174 9.98 -5.81 -6.30
CA HIS A 174 9.66 -4.45 -6.75
C HIS A 174 10.86 -3.66 -7.24
N ALA A 175 11.98 -3.70 -6.51
CA ALA A 175 13.23 -3.03 -6.89
C ALA A 175 13.76 -3.51 -8.25
N ARG A 176 13.51 -4.79 -8.56
CA ARG A 176 13.92 -5.45 -9.81
C ARG A 176 12.94 -5.24 -10.97
N LEU A 177 11.64 -5.45 -10.73
CA LEU A 177 10.62 -5.48 -11.79
C LEU A 177 9.95 -4.13 -12.04
N GLY A 178 9.82 -3.30 -11.00
CA GLY A 178 9.09 -2.04 -11.04
C GLY A 178 7.66 -2.21 -11.56
N ASP A 179 7.29 -1.41 -12.56
CA ASP A 179 5.92 -1.38 -13.10
C ASP A 179 5.49 -2.69 -13.77
N ALA A 180 6.43 -3.59 -14.10
CA ALA A 180 6.07 -4.93 -14.58
C ALA A 180 5.26 -5.73 -13.55
N MET A 181 5.36 -5.41 -12.25
CA MET A 181 4.50 -6.01 -11.21
C MET A 181 3.02 -5.63 -11.32
N ARG A 182 2.66 -4.63 -12.14
CA ARG A 182 1.26 -4.30 -12.43
C ARG A 182 0.64 -5.24 -13.47
N ARG A 183 1.44 -6.12 -14.08
CA ARG A 183 0.96 -7.18 -14.97
C ARG A 183 0.99 -8.52 -14.23
N PRO A 184 0.13 -9.47 -14.62
CA PRO A 184 0.19 -10.81 -14.07
C PRO A 184 1.57 -11.43 -14.28
N LEU A 185 2.25 -11.82 -13.20
CA LEU A 185 3.64 -12.28 -13.29
C LEU A 185 3.78 -13.70 -13.85
N ARG A 186 2.76 -14.55 -13.70
CA ARG A 186 2.84 -15.98 -14.03
C ARG A 186 1.58 -16.59 -14.60
N HIS A 187 0.43 -16.21 -14.06
CA HIS A 187 -0.87 -16.68 -14.52
C HIS A 187 -1.75 -15.46 -14.75
N GLU A 188 -2.59 -15.51 -15.77
CA GLU A 188 -3.70 -14.58 -15.89
C GLU A 188 -4.66 -14.78 -14.70
N PRO A 189 -5.45 -13.75 -14.31
CA PRO A 189 -6.51 -13.97 -13.33
C PRO A 189 -7.54 -14.98 -13.89
N PRO A 190 -8.26 -15.70 -13.02
CA PRO A 190 -9.35 -16.58 -13.46
C PRO A 190 -10.37 -15.80 -14.30
N ARG A 191 -10.75 -16.33 -15.47
CA ARG A 191 -11.76 -15.68 -16.33
C ARG A 191 -13.15 -15.86 -15.70
N ARG A 192 -13.82 -14.76 -15.38
CA ARG A 192 -15.19 -14.75 -14.86
C ARG A 192 -15.98 -13.56 -15.40
N ASP A 193 -17.28 -13.79 -15.55
CA ASP A 193 -18.22 -12.71 -15.75
C ASP A 193 -18.31 -11.86 -14.49
N ARG A 194 -18.44 -10.55 -14.67
CA ARG A 194 -18.59 -9.62 -13.55
C ARG A 194 -19.94 -9.84 -12.89
N VAL A 195 -19.96 -9.95 -11.57
CA VAL A 195 -21.20 -10.12 -10.79
C VAL A 195 -21.34 -9.02 -9.73
N GLY A 196 -22.57 -8.57 -9.53
CA GLY A 196 -22.89 -7.50 -8.58
C GLY A 196 -22.57 -6.09 -9.11
N GLN A 197 -22.71 -5.11 -8.22
CA GLN A 197 -22.36 -3.71 -8.51
C GLN A 197 -20.86 -3.52 -8.35
N TRP A 198 -20.29 -2.57 -9.10
CA TRP A 198 -18.89 -2.19 -8.95
C TRP A 198 -18.63 -1.72 -7.52
N GLY A 199 -17.62 -2.28 -6.86
CA GLY A 199 -17.36 -2.04 -5.44
C GLY A 199 -17.42 -3.32 -4.60
N TRP A 200 -17.09 -3.17 -3.32
CA TRP A 200 -17.33 -4.20 -2.33
C TRP A 200 -18.78 -4.13 -1.82
N ASN A 201 -19.45 -5.28 -1.72
CA ASN A 201 -20.79 -5.34 -1.12
C ASN A 201 -20.70 -5.16 0.41
N ARG A 202 -21.01 -3.94 0.88
CA ARG A 202 -21.00 -3.57 2.30
C ARG A 202 -22.21 -4.08 3.11
N GLU A 203 -23.17 -4.76 2.49
CA GLU A 203 -24.20 -5.50 3.24
C GLU A 203 -23.62 -6.77 3.90
N MET A 204 -22.47 -7.24 3.42
CA MET A 204 -21.73 -8.31 4.07
C MET A 204 -20.93 -7.73 5.25
N ALA A 205 -21.35 -8.00 6.49
CA ALA A 205 -20.74 -7.41 7.70
C ALA A 205 -19.20 -7.59 7.78
N CYS A 206 -18.66 -8.72 7.29
CA CYS A 206 -17.21 -8.94 7.23
C CYS A 206 -16.47 -8.04 6.22
N VAL A 207 -17.13 -7.70 5.11
CA VAL A 207 -16.62 -6.80 4.10
C VAL A 207 -16.77 -5.36 4.58
N ASP A 208 -17.91 -5.00 5.17
CA ASP A 208 -18.13 -3.67 5.74
C ASP A 208 -17.12 -3.34 6.84
N LEU A 209 -16.88 -4.26 7.77
CA LEU A 209 -15.84 -4.14 8.79
C LEU A 209 -14.48 -3.84 8.16
N ALA A 210 -14.08 -4.64 7.16
CA ALA A 210 -12.78 -4.51 6.52
C ALA A 210 -12.66 -3.23 5.67
N VAL A 211 -13.69 -2.84 4.92
CA VAL A 211 -13.69 -1.60 4.14
C VAL A 211 -13.69 -0.38 5.07
N GLY A 212 -14.48 -0.41 6.15
CA GLY A 212 -14.49 0.64 7.17
C GLY A 212 -13.11 0.84 7.82
N GLU A 213 -12.42 -0.23 8.22
CA GLU A 213 -11.06 -0.14 8.76
C GLU A 213 -10.05 0.40 7.74
N LEU A 214 -10.19 0.02 6.46
CA LEU A 214 -9.33 0.55 5.41
C LEU A 214 -9.53 2.06 5.23
N GLU A 215 -10.77 2.50 5.10
CA GLU A 215 -11.14 3.90 4.81
C GLU A 215 -10.90 4.81 6.02
N THR A 216 -11.19 4.35 7.25
CA THR A 216 -11.05 5.14 8.48
C THR A 216 -9.67 4.99 9.11
N ASN A 217 -9.21 3.77 9.39
CA ASN A 217 -7.97 3.55 10.13
C ASN A 217 -6.74 3.56 9.22
N GLY A 218 -6.91 3.23 7.94
CA GLY A 218 -5.81 3.13 6.98
C GLY A 218 -4.93 1.92 7.20
N TRP A 219 -5.46 0.88 7.86
CA TRP A 219 -4.72 -0.33 8.15
C TRP A 219 -5.65 -1.53 8.21
N LEU A 220 -5.15 -2.65 7.71
CA LEU A 220 -5.83 -3.94 7.73
C LEU A 220 -4.89 -5.04 8.21
N VAL A 221 -5.41 -5.95 9.03
CA VAL A 221 -4.77 -7.26 9.21
C VAL A 221 -4.66 -7.97 7.87
N ASN A 222 -3.60 -8.74 7.64
CA ASN A 222 -3.39 -9.41 6.35
C ASN A 222 -4.58 -10.31 5.94
N GLN A 223 -5.26 -10.91 6.92
CA GLN A 223 -6.41 -11.77 6.67
C GLN A 223 -7.58 -11.05 6.00
N THR A 224 -7.88 -9.79 6.37
CA THR A 224 -8.95 -9.00 5.74
C THR A 224 -8.53 -8.45 4.39
N ARG A 225 -7.22 -8.16 4.18
CA ARG A 225 -6.68 -7.85 2.84
C ARG A 225 -6.97 -8.99 1.85
N MET A 226 -6.72 -10.23 2.27
CA MET A 226 -6.99 -11.42 1.46
C MET A 226 -8.49 -11.62 1.20
N TRP A 227 -9.36 -11.31 2.16
CA TRP A 227 -10.82 -11.36 1.98
C TRP A 227 -11.29 -10.36 0.93
N LEU A 228 -10.89 -9.10 1.07
CA LEU A 228 -11.29 -8.04 0.15
C LEU A 228 -10.76 -8.29 -1.27
N ALA A 229 -9.51 -8.71 -1.42
CA ALA A 229 -8.93 -8.99 -2.73
C ALA A 229 -9.57 -10.20 -3.42
N SER A 230 -9.86 -11.27 -2.67
CA SER A 230 -10.59 -12.43 -3.20
C SER A 230 -12.04 -12.07 -3.53
N GLN A 231 -12.72 -11.29 -2.69
CA GLN A 231 -14.08 -10.85 -2.98
C GLN A 231 -14.13 -10.00 -4.25
N TRP A 232 -13.19 -9.08 -4.41
CA TRP A 232 -13.11 -8.18 -5.56
C TRP A 232 -12.87 -8.94 -6.88
N SER A 233 -11.81 -9.74 -6.95
CA SER A 233 -11.41 -10.35 -8.22
C SER A 233 -11.89 -11.78 -8.39
N VAL A 234 -11.70 -12.63 -7.37
CA VAL A 234 -12.01 -14.05 -7.50
C VAL A 234 -13.52 -14.27 -7.53
N ARG A 235 -14.28 -13.56 -6.69
CA ARG A 235 -15.73 -13.71 -6.63
C ARG A 235 -16.47 -12.78 -7.58
N ALA A 236 -16.15 -11.48 -7.56
CA ALA A 236 -16.90 -10.50 -8.34
C ALA A 236 -16.40 -10.32 -9.78
N GLY A 237 -15.24 -10.89 -10.14
CA GLY A 237 -14.70 -10.83 -11.51
C GLY A 237 -14.12 -9.46 -11.89
N PHE A 238 -13.90 -8.56 -10.93
CA PHE A 238 -13.30 -7.24 -11.19
C PHE A 238 -11.78 -7.33 -11.35
N ASP A 239 -11.23 -6.35 -12.08
CA ASP A 239 -9.79 -6.26 -12.30
C ASP A 239 -9.07 -6.01 -10.97
N TRP A 240 -8.13 -6.89 -10.61
CA TRP A 240 -7.41 -6.83 -9.34
C TRP A 240 -6.63 -5.52 -9.16
N ARG A 241 -6.26 -4.86 -10.26
CA ARG A 241 -5.52 -3.59 -10.23
C ARG A 241 -6.34 -2.45 -9.66
N ASP A 242 -7.64 -2.42 -9.93
CA ASP A 242 -8.56 -1.40 -9.43
C ASP A 242 -8.66 -1.48 -7.90
N GLY A 243 -8.80 -2.70 -7.37
CA GLY A 243 -8.81 -2.93 -5.92
C GLY A 243 -7.44 -2.67 -5.28
N ALA A 244 -6.34 -3.02 -5.96
CA ALA A 244 -4.99 -2.72 -5.49
C ALA A 244 -4.74 -1.22 -5.41
N GLU A 245 -5.24 -0.44 -6.38
CA GLU A 245 -5.15 1.01 -6.34
C GLU A 245 -5.96 1.60 -5.19
N HIS A 246 -7.18 1.11 -4.94
CA HIS A 246 -7.97 1.54 -3.78
C HIS A 246 -7.22 1.26 -2.46
N PHE A 247 -6.58 0.10 -2.33
CA PHE A 247 -5.70 -0.19 -1.20
C PHE A 247 -4.52 0.79 -1.09
N GLU A 248 -3.88 1.11 -2.21
CA GLU A 248 -2.75 2.05 -2.24
C GLU A 248 -3.19 3.47 -1.80
N ARG A 249 -4.41 3.90 -2.14
CA ARG A 249 -4.95 5.20 -1.72
C ARG A 249 -5.18 5.30 -0.21
N HIS A 250 -5.62 4.21 0.43
CA HIS A 250 -6.04 4.26 1.84
C HIS A 250 -5.03 3.69 2.84
N LEU A 251 -4.24 2.66 2.49
CA LEU A 251 -3.32 2.03 3.45
C LEU A 251 -2.16 2.94 3.81
N LEU A 252 -1.95 3.20 5.11
CA LEU A 252 -0.76 3.87 5.62
C LEU A 252 0.51 3.11 5.20
N ASP A 253 0.46 1.77 5.26
CA ASP A 253 1.54 0.89 4.80
C ASP A 253 1.50 0.56 3.29
N GLY A 254 0.70 1.30 2.51
CA GLY A 254 0.55 1.14 1.07
C GLY A 254 1.87 1.36 0.33
N SER A 255 2.55 0.25 -0.01
CA SER A 255 3.70 0.21 -0.92
C SER A 255 3.36 -0.58 -2.17
N ALA A 256 3.86 -0.16 -3.32
CA ALA A 256 3.76 -0.96 -4.54
C ALA A 256 4.36 -2.37 -4.36
N ALA A 257 5.43 -2.50 -3.57
CA ALA A 257 6.06 -3.79 -3.26
C ALA A 257 5.10 -4.79 -2.59
N ALA A 258 4.66 -4.50 -1.37
CA ALA A 258 3.85 -5.42 -0.60
C ALA A 258 2.42 -5.52 -1.13
N ASN A 259 1.83 -4.39 -1.57
CA ASN A 259 0.45 -4.35 -2.05
C ASN A 259 0.29 -5.18 -3.32
N LEU A 260 1.10 -4.92 -4.37
CA LEU A 260 0.97 -5.66 -5.63
C LEU A 260 1.30 -7.14 -5.44
N LEU A 261 2.32 -7.50 -4.65
CA LEU A 261 2.61 -8.90 -4.37
C LEU A 261 1.45 -9.60 -3.64
N GLY A 262 0.87 -8.95 -2.62
CA GLY A 262 -0.24 -9.50 -1.84
C GLY A 262 -1.50 -9.71 -2.68
N TRP A 263 -1.83 -8.75 -3.56
CA TRP A 263 -2.92 -8.89 -4.52
C TRP A 263 -2.66 -10.05 -5.48
N GLN A 264 -1.48 -10.10 -6.12
CA GLN A 264 -1.15 -11.17 -7.06
C GLN A 264 -1.13 -12.56 -6.42
N TRP A 265 -0.71 -12.66 -5.16
CA TRP A 265 -0.77 -13.91 -4.41
C TRP A 265 -2.23 -14.33 -4.17
N THR A 266 -3.09 -13.38 -3.78
CA THR A 266 -4.49 -13.64 -3.45
C THR A 266 -5.33 -13.98 -4.68
N VAL A 267 -5.13 -13.28 -5.80
CA VAL A 267 -5.90 -13.54 -7.04
C VAL A 267 -5.30 -14.64 -7.90
N GLY A 268 -4.18 -15.22 -7.46
CA GLY A 268 -3.53 -16.36 -8.10
C GLY A 268 -2.61 -16.02 -9.28
N THR A 269 -2.46 -14.75 -9.65
CA THR A 269 -1.62 -14.36 -10.81
C THR A 269 -0.12 -14.59 -10.57
N GLY A 270 0.32 -14.66 -9.30
CA GLY A 270 1.70 -15.01 -8.92
C GLY A 270 1.93 -16.48 -8.57
N THR A 271 0.86 -17.27 -8.37
CA THR A 271 0.95 -18.63 -7.78
C THR A 271 0.20 -19.72 -8.55
N GLY A 272 -0.70 -19.32 -9.45
CA GLY A 272 -1.67 -20.19 -10.12
C GLY A 272 -2.79 -20.66 -9.19
N LYS A 273 -2.84 -20.20 -7.93
CA LYS A 273 -3.80 -20.69 -6.93
C LYS A 273 -4.48 -19.50 -6.26
N PRO A 274 -5.65 -19.07 -6.76
CA PRO A 274 -6.44 -18.04 -6.12
C PRO A 274 -6.81 -18.44 -4.68
N TYR A 275 -6.78 -17.47 -3.78
CA TYR A 275 -7.27 -17.62 -2.43
C TYR A 275 -8.80 -17.66 -2.47
N GLY A 276 -9.41 -18.76 -2.02
CA GLY A 276 -10.85 -18.82 -1.87
C GLY A 276 -11.29 -18.06 -0.62
N PHE A 277 -12.23 -17.13 -0.76
CA PHE A 277 -12.87 -16.44 0.37
C PHE A 277 -14.23 -17.08 0.66
N SER A 278 -14.50 -17.57 1.87
CA SER A 278 -15.78 -18.22 2.20
C SER A 278 -16.23 -17.90 3.63
N ARG A 279 -17.50 -18.18 3.92
CA ARG A 279 -18.12 -17.98 5.24
C ARG A 279 -17.39 -18.76 6.33
N TRP A 280 -16.87 -19.94 6.01
CA TRP A 280 -16.04 -20.72 6.93
C TRP A 280 -14.83 -19.93 7.44
N GLN A 281 -14.16 -19.17 6.56
CA GLN A 281 -13.01 -18.37 6.94
C GLN A 281 -13.41 -17.23 7.87
N VAL A 282 -14.54 -16.58 7.58
CA VAL A 282 -15.10 -15.52 8.44
C VAL A 282 -15.42 -16.09 9.81
N ARG A 283 -16.17 -17.20 9.90
CA ARG A 283 -16.47 -17.86 11.19
C ARG A 283 -15.21 -18.24 11.97
N LYS A 284 -14.15 -18.66 11.27
CA LYS A 284 -12.89 -19.07 11.91
C LYS A 284 -12.08 -17.89 12.47
N ARG A 285 -12.06 -16.74 11.78
CA ARG A 285 -11.18 -15.61 12.11
C ARG A 285 -11.92 -14.41 12.72
N ALA A 286 -13.23 -14.39 12.55
CA ALA A 286 -14.15 -13.41 13.07
C ALA A 286 -15.37 -14.10 13.71
N PRO A 287 -15.17 -14.99 14.70
CA PRO A 287 -16.27 -15.67 15.39
C PRO A 287 -17.31 -14.67 15.91
N GLY A 288 -18.59 -14.96 15.66
CA GLY A 288 -19.72 -14.11 16.05
C GLY A 288 -20.11 -13.03 15.02
N LEU A 289 -19.27 -12.75 14.02
CA LEU A 289 -19.55 -11.70 13.03
C LEU A 289 -20.59 -12.12 11.98
N CYS A 290 -20.67 -13.41 11.65
CA CYS A 290 -21.66 -13.90 10.69
C CYS A 290 -23.08 -13.82 11.24
N GLU A 291 -23.22 -13.96 12.55
CA GLU A 291 -24.50 -13.98 13.26
C GLU A 291 -25.15 -12.58 13.32
N THR A 292 -24.34 -11.52 13.22
CA THR A 292 -24.80 -10.12 13.16
C THR A 292 -25.01 -9.61 11.72
N CYS A 293 -24.77 -10.45 10.72
CA CYS A 293 -24.76 -10.04 9.31
C CYS A 293 -26.19 -9.95 8.75
N PRO A 294 -26.59 -8.84 8.07
CA PRO A 294 -27.89 -8.74 7.42
C PRO A 294 -28.17 -9.86 6.41
N LEU A 295 -27.11 -10.40 5.81
CA LEU A 295 -27.16 -11.48 4.82
C LEU A 295 -26.95 -12.87 5.44
N ASN A 296 -27.18 -13.07 6.74
CA ASN A 296 -26.89 -14.33 7.45
C ASN A 296 -27.56 -15.55 6.77
N ASP A 297 -28.85 -15.45 6.44
CA ASP A 297 -29.64 -16.54 5.85
C ASP A 297 -29.36 -16.76 4.35
N HIS A 298 -28.80 -15.75 3.68
CA HIS A 298 -28.50 -15.75 2.25
C HIS A 298 -27.07 -15.28 1.98
N CYS A 299 -26.10 -15.88 2.67
CA CYS A 299 -24.72 -15.42 2.63
C CYS A 299 -24.10 -15.62 1.23
N PRO A 300 -23.65 -14.54 0.53
CA PRO A 300 -23.06 -14.65 -0.82
C PRO A 300 -21.76 -15.46 -0.87
N ILE A 301 -21.16 -15.72 0.30
CA ILE A 301 -19.92 -16.48 0.45
C ILE A 301 -20.13 -17.79 1.22
N GLU A 302 -21.36 -18.32 1.29
CA GLU A 302 -21.68 -19.56 2.02
C GLU A 302 -20.69 -20.69 1.72
N GLY A 303 -20.54 -21.02 0.43
CA GLY A 303 -19.56 -21.98 -0.07
C GLY A 303 -18.22 -21.36 -0.43
N TRP A 304 -17.27 -22.20 -0.84
CA TRP A 304 -16.03 -21.75 -1.48
C TRP A 304 -16.31 -21.20 -2.88
N PRO A 305 -15.57 -20.19 -3.36
CA PRO A 305 -15.67 -19.80 -4.76
C PRO A 305 -15.05 -20.89 -5.62
N ASP A 306 -15.47 -20.96 -6.88
CA ASP A 306 -14.70 -21.68 -7.89
C ASP A 306 -13.26 -21.11 -7.86
N SER A 307 -12.24 -21.96 -7.97
CA SER A 307 -10.84 -21.56 -7.74
C SER A 307 -9.91 -21.96 -8.87
N ASP A 308 -10.46 -22.09 -10.08
CA ASP A 308 -9.71 -22.46 -11.25
C ASP A 308 -8.56 -21.49 -11.51
N SER A 309 -7.39 -22.05 -11.76
CA SER A 309 -6.22 -21.29 -12.18
C SER A 309 -6.49 -20.62 -13.52
N GLY A 310 -6.12 -19.35 -13.65
CA GLY A 310 -6.04 -18.74 -14.99
C GLY A 310 -4.91 -19.37 -15.82
N PRO A 311 -4.93 -19.18 -17.15
CA PRO A 311 -3.90 -19.69 -18.04
C PRO A 311 -2.52 -19.13 -17.66
N THR A 312 -1.48 -19.92 -17.94
CA THR A 312 -0.10 -19.46 -17.72
C THR A 312 0.23 -18.34 -18.70
N VAL A 313 0.94 -17.31 -18.23
CA VAL A 313 1.48 -16.25 -19.07
C VAL A 313 2.62 -16.84 -19.91
N PRO A 314 2.54 -16.82 -21.25
CA PRO A 314 3.48 -17.53 -22.12
C PRO A 314 4.91 -16.98 -22.01
N ASP A 315 5.06 -15.66 -21.96
CA ASP A 315 6.36 -14.97 -21.93
C ASP A 315 6.61 -14.32 -20.56
N LEU A 316 7.03 -15.13 -19.60
CA LEU A 316 7.39 -14.65 -18.26
C LEU A 316 8.55 -13.65 -18.33
N ASP A 317 8.48 -12.59 -17.51
CA ASP A 317 9.58 -11.62 -17.41
C ASP A 317 10.88 -12.34 -17.02
N PRO A 318 11.94 -12.28 -17.86
CA PRO A 318 13.18 -13.02 -17.62
C PRO A 318 13.86 -12.63 -16.30
N ARG A 319 13.61 -11.40 -15.81
CA ARG A 319 14.17 -10.89 -14.54
C ARG A 319 13.67 -11.67 -13.32
N LEU A 320 12.58 -12.44 -13.45
CA LEU A 320 12.12 -13.36 -12.41
C LEU A 320 13.15 -14.47 -12.14
N ARG A 321 13.90 -14.90 -13.16
CA ARG A 321 14.88 -16.01 -13.03
C ARG A 321 16.27 -15.50 -12.68
N VAL A 322 16.70 -14.40 -13.28
CA VAL A 322 18.02 -13.81 -13.07
C VAL A 322 17.92 -12.29 -13.10
N ASP A 323 18.55 -11.60 -12.15
CA ASP A 323 18.74 -10.16 -12.24
C ASP A 323 19.97 -9.82 -13.09
N PRO A 324 19.82 -9.20 -14.28
CA PRO A 324 20.97 -8.77 -15.06
C PRO A 324 21.72 -7.59 -14.41
N SER A 325 21.09 -6.90 -13.46
CA SER A 325 21.60 -5.66 -12.86
C SER A 325 21.51 -5.71 -11.33
N ALA A 326 21.88 -6.83 -10.72
CA ALA A 326 21.76 -7.03 -9.26
C ALA A 326 22.39 -5.92 -8.41
N HIS A 327 23.55 -5.38 -8.82
CA HIS A 327 24.20 -4.26 -8.14
C HIS A 327 23.35 -2.98 -8.18
N VAL A 328 22.66 -2.72 -9.29
CA VAL A 328 21.71 -1.60 -9.43
C VAL A 328 20.45 -1.83 -8.59
N THR A 329 19.95 -3.08 -8.55
CA THR A 329 18.81 -3.46 -7.72
C THR A 329 19.11 -3.30 -6.23
N ALA A 330 20.30 -3.71 -5.79
CA ALA A 330 20.73 -3.62 -4.40
C ALA A 330 21.14 -2.22 -3.96
N GLY A 331 21.44 -1.31 -4.89
CA GLY A 331 22.02 -0.01 -4.60
C GLY A 331 23.50 -0.10 -4.19
N PRO A 332 24.10 0.98 -3.68
CA PRO A 332 25.49 0.98 -3.22
C PRO A 332 25.71 0.00 -2.05
N ALA A 333 26.90 -0.61 -1.98
CA ALA A 333 27.29 -1.48 -0.86
C ALA A 333 28.01 -0.71 0.26
N SER A 334 28.60 0.42 -0.10
CA SER A 334 29.26 1.41 0.77
C SER A 334 28.87 2.80 0.26
N VAL A 335 29.07 3.84 1.06
CA VAL A 335 28.75 5.21 0.63
C VAL A 335 29.46 5.55 -0.68
N GLU A 336 28.69 6.00 -1.67
CA GLU A 336 29.19 6.53 -2.94
C GLU A 336 29.20 8.06 -2.85
N LYS A 337 30.38 8.64 -2.63
CA LYS A 337 30.59 10.09 -2.43
C LYS A 337 30.37 10.89 -3.72
N LEU A 338 30.09 12.18 -3.55
CA LEU A 338 30.12 13.16 -4.64
C LEU A 338 31.56 13.34 -5.16
N ASP A 339 31.69 13.75 -6.43
CA ASP A 339 32.99 14.01 -7.04
C ASP A 339 33.69 15.25 -6.43
N ASN A 340 35.02 15.21 -6.40
CA ASN A 340 35.91 16.32 -5.98
C ASN A 340 35.72 16.82 -4.53
N ASP A 341 35.45 15.92 -3.58
CA ASP A 341 35.30 16.22 -2.14
C ASP A 341 34.23 17.27 -1.82
N HIS A 342 33.27 17.50 -2.70
CA HIS A 342 32.17 18.40 -2.40
C HIS A 342 31.25 17.78 -1.34
N ALA A 343 31.11 18.48 -0.21
CA ALA A 343 30.20 18.05 0.85
C ALA A 343 28.72 18.25 0.44
N PRO A 344 27.82 17.33 0.81
CA PRO A 344 26.39 17.54 0.69
C PRO A 344 25.94 18.73 1.56
N GLU A 345 24.91 19.43 1.11
CA GLU A 345 24.33 20.59 1.80
C GLU A 345 22.97 20.28 2.45
N ALA A 346 22.34 19.16 2.08
CA ALA A 346 21.10 18.68 2.65
C ALA A 346 20.98 17.16 2.54
N ALA A 347 20.23 16.55 3.45
CA ALA A 347 19.86 15.14 3.38
C ALA A 347 18.49 15.00 2.72
N TRP A 348 18.44 14.48 1.49
CA TRP A 348 17.20 14.23 0.79
C TRP A 348 16.53 12.94 1.29
N VAL A 349 15.38 13.13 1.95
CA VAL A 349 14.55 12.05 2.48
C VAL A 349 13.36 11.77 1.55
N THR A 350 12.91 10.52 1.57
CA THR A 350 11.74 10.07 0.83
C THR A 350 10.79 9.35 1.75
N TRP A 351 9.57 9.08 1.29
CA TRP A 351 8.56 8.38 2.09
C TRP A 351 8.99 6.98 2.52
N GLU A 352 9.99 6.39 1.87
CA GLU A 352 10.59 5.11 2.22
C GLU A 352 11.59 5.21 3.39
N SER A 353 12.17 6.40 3.63
CA SER A 353 13.35 6.62 4.47
C SER A 353 13.19 7.91 5.28
N LEU A 354 12.32 7.87 6.29
CA LEU A 354 12.00 9.02 7.16
C LEU A 354 12.47 8.84 8.62
N GLY A 355 13.02 7.66 8.97
CA GLY A 355 13.43 7.35 10.34
C GLY A 355 14.73 8.01 10.75
N ASP A 356 14.91 8.17 12.06
CA ASP A 356 16.13 8.74 12.63
C ASP A 356 17.35 7.85 12.33
N GLY A 357 17.14 6.53 12.20
CA GLY A 357 18.15 5.55 11.77
C GLY A 357 18.37 5.47 10.25
N ASP A 358 17.92 6.48 9.48
CA ASP A 358 18.23 6.56 8.05
C ASP A 358 19.75 6.75 7.84
N PRO A 359 20.42 5.92 7.02
CA PRO A 359 21.87 5.98 6.85
C PRO A 359 22.45 7.30 6.34
N ALA A 360 21.70 8.11 5.59
CA ALA A 360 22.14 9.44 5.15
C ALA A 360 21.92 10.48 6.26
N LEU A 361 20.80 10.40 6.98
CA LEU A 361 20.54 11.26 8.14
C LEU A 361 21.53 11.04 9.28
N GLU A 362 21.88 9.78 9.58
CA GLU A 362 22.87 9.43 10.61
C GLU A 362 24.27 9.91 10.25
N ALA A 363 24.66 9.79 8.98
CA ALA A 363 25.98 10.22 8.51
C ALA A 363 26.12 11.75 8.46
N HIS A 364 25.01 12.47 8.36
CA HIS A 364 24.96 13.93 8.22
C HIS A 364 23.94 14.53 9.21
N PRO A 365 24.25 14.51 10.53
CA PRO A 365 23.32 14.93 11.58
C PRO A 365 23.00 16.43 11.55
N ASP A 366 23.95 17.25 11.10
CA ASP A 366 23.85 18.71 11.12
C ASP A 366 23.19 19.30 9.86
N LEU A 367 22.99 18.49 8.81
CA LEU A 367 22.36 18.97 7.57
C LEU A 367 20.84 19.11 7.74
N PRO A 368 20.18 20.03 7.03
CA PRO A 368 18.72 20.02 6.94
C PRO A 368 18.24 18.74 6.22
N ALA A 369 17.13 18.16 6.69
CA ALA A 369 16.43 17.11 5.96
C ALA A 369 15.45 17.75 4.97
N VAL A 370 15.53 17.40 3.68
CA VAL A 370 14.64 17.93 2.65
C VAL A 370 13.69 16.85 2.14
N LEU A 371 12.38 17.13 2.20
CA LEU A 371 11.33 16.32 1.59
C LEU A 371 10.59 17.11 0.53
N VAL A 372 10.41 16.49 -0.65
CA VAL A 372 9.54 17.02 -1.71
C VAL A 372 8.31 16.15 -1.85
N PHE A 373 7.14 16.72 -1.60
CA PHE A 373 5.86 16.15 -2.02
C PHE A 373 5.75 16.29 -3.54
N ASP A 374 5.77 15.16 -4.25
CA ASP A 374 5.59 15.10 -5.70
C ASP A 374 4.14 15.47 -6.06
N GLU A 375 3.93 16.73 -6.47
CA GLU A 375 2.61 17.30 -6.74
C GLU A 375 1.86 16.48 -7.79
N ARG A 376 2.51 16.14 -8.91
CA ARG A 376 1.90 15.36 -9.99
C ARG A 376 1.56 13.94 -9.55
N LEU A 377 2.43 13.31 -8.77
CA LEU A 377 2.14 11.98 -8.24
C LEU A 377 0.94 12.01 -7.29
N LEU A 378 0.84 13.03 -6.43
CA LEU A 378 -0.30 13.20 -5.53
C LEU A 378 -1.60 13.48 -6.29
N GLU A 379 -1.58 14.33 -7.33
CA GLU A 379 -2.72 14.59 -8.21
C GLU A 379 -3.26 13.29 -8.84
N VAL A 380 -2.36 12.45 -9.36
CA VAL A 380 -2.75 11.20 -10.04
C VAL A 380 -3.19 10.13 -9.04
N ARG A 381 -2.50 10.02 -7.90
CA ARG A 381 -2.77 8.94 -6.94
C ARG A 381 -3.97 9.23 -6.06
N GLN A 382 -4.24 10.49 -5.75
CA GLN A 382 -5.24 10.93 -4.78
C GLN A 382 -5.22 10.06 -3.53
N LEU A 383 -4.16 10.24 -2.73
CA LEU A 383 -3.99 9.51 -1.49
C LEU A 383 -4.96 10.05 -0.43
N SER A 384 -5.45 9.17 0.43
CA SER A 384 -6.34 9.60 1.51
C SER A 384 -5.66 10.57 2.47
N GLY A 385 -6.44 11.48 3.04
CA GLY A 385 -5.96 12.50 3.96
C GLY A 385 -5.13 11.91 5.10
N LYS A 386 -5.55 10.78 5.67
CA LYS A 386 -4.82 10.09 6.75
C LYS A 386 -3.41 9.65 6.37
N ARG A 387 -3.17 9.30 5.10
CA ARG A 387 -1.80 8.97 4.62
C ARG A 387 -0.93 10.21 4.59
N LEU A 388 -1.47 11.33 4.11
CA LEU A 388 -0.76 12.61 4.08
C LEU A 388 -0.49 13.12 5.49
N VAL A 389 -1.45 12.99 6.41
CA VAL A 389 -1.30 13.34 7.82
C VAL A 389 -0.22 12.49 8.49
N PHE A 390 -0.18 11.17 8.25
CA PHE A 390 0.88 10.32 8.82
C PHE A 390 2.29 10.79 8.41
N VAL A 391 2.48 11.23 7.16
CA VAL A 391 3.76 11.79 6.70
C VAL A 391 4.01 13.16 7.33
N ALA A 392 3.00 14.03 7.43
CA ALA A 392 3.13 15.33 8.09
C ALA A 392 3.48 15.21 9.59
N GLU A 393 2.86 14.26 10.31
CA GLU A 393 3.21 13.89 11.69
C GLU A 393 4.66 13.41 11.79
N THR A 394 5.12 12.65 10.80
CA THR A 394 6.50 12.19 10.75
C THR A 394 7.48 13.34 10.56
N LEU A 395 7.16 14.30 9.69
CA LEU A 395 7.98 15.48 9.46
C LEU A 395 7.96 16.44 10.66
N ALA A 396 6.81 16.60 11.31
CA ALA A 396 6.67 17.42 12.51
C ALA A 396 7.48 16.84 13.68
N ASP A 397 7.46 15.51 13.86
CA ASP A 397 8.29 14.81 14.83
C ASP A 397 9.79 14.99 14.51
N LEU A 398 10.21 14.76 13.27
CA LEU A 398 11.60 14.95 12.84
C LEU A 398 12.09 16.40 13.06
N ALA A 399 11.23 17.38 12.82
CA ALA A 399 11.51 18.81 13.00
C ALA A 399 11.78 19.20 14.46
N THR A 400 11.43 18.35 15.44
CA THR A 400 11.80 18.57 16.85
C THR A 400 13.28 18.31 17.13
N ARG A 401 13.98 17.59 16.23
CA ARG A 401 15.35 17.12 16.42
C ARG A 401 16.35 17.65 15.39
N ARG A 402 15.88 18.09 14.22
CA ARG A 402 16.72 18.70 13.18
C ARG A 402 15.93 19.68 12.32
N GLU A 403 16.63 20.49 11.54
CA GLU A 403 16.00 21.33 10.51
C GLU A 403 15.35 20.47 9.42
N VAL A 404 14.12 20.82 9.05
CA VAL A 404 13.33 20.11 8.02
C VAL A 404 12.79 21.11 7.00
N GLU A 405 13.18 20.93 5.74
CA GLU A 405 12.68 21.65 4.58
C GLU A 405 11.57 20.82 3.90
N VAL A 406 10.41 21.43 3.67
CA VAL A 406 9.28 20.77 3.01
C VAL A 406 8.92 21.52 1.74
N HIS A 407 8.84 20.80 0.63
CA HIS A 407 8.46 21.38 -0.66
C HIS A 407 7.29 20.63 -1.29
N LEU A 408 6.55 21.33 -2.16
CA LEU A 408 5.56 20.76 -3.08
C LEU A 408 5.96 21.11 -4.51
N GLY A 409 6.08 20.10 -5.38
CA GLY A 409 6.40 20.28 -6.80
C GLY A 409 7.02 19.04 -7.43
N ASP A 410 7.66 19.18 -8.60
CA ASP A 410 8.43 18.10 -9.21
C ASP A 410 9.78 17.92 -8.48
N PRO A 411 10.06 16.75 -7.84
CA PRO A 411 11.29 16.53 -7.08
C PRO A 411 12.55 16.77 -7.90
N ALA A 412 12.57 16.41 -9.19
CA ALA A 412 13.73 16.63 -10.04
C ALA A 412 14.02 18.11 -10.29
N THR A 413 12.98 18.95 -10.31
CA THR A 413 13.10 20.41 -10.49
C THR A 413 13.46 21.09 -9.18
N VAL A 414 12.81 20.73 -8.07
CA VAL A 414 13.04 21.33 -6.74
C VAL A 414 14.45 21.08 -6.22
N LEU A 415 14.98 19.88 -6.46
CA LEU A 415 16.28 19.46 -5.95
C LEU A 415 17.44 19.74 -6.92
N ALA A 416 17.16 20.27 -8.11
CA ALA A 416 18.20 20.53 -9.12
C ALA A 416 19.24 21.53 -8.61
N GLY A 417 20.53 21.23 -8.85
CA GLY A 417 21.64 22.10 -8.47
C GLY A 417 22.04 22.04 -6.99
N ARG A 418 21.33 21.25 -6.17
CA ARG A 418 21.70 20.97 -4.77
C ARG A 418 22.59 19.74 -4.69
N ARG A 419 23.57 19.77 -3.78
CA ARG A 419 24.40 18.60 -3.44
C ARG A 419 23.76 17.84 -2.29
N LEU A 420 23.25 16.64 -2.54
CA LEU A 420 22.41 15.93 -1.58
C LEU A 420 23.13 14.71 -1.01
N ALA A 421 22.83 14.34 0.23
CA ALA A 421 23.02 12.99 0.75
C ALA A 421 21.67 12.27 0.76
N ALA A 422 21.60 11.02 0.30
CA ALA A 422 20.37 10.25 0.36
C ALA A 422 20.62 8.75 0.50
N THR A 423 19.79 8.08 1.30
CA THR A 423 19.74 6.62 1.35
C THR A 423 19.11 6.07 0.07
N ALA A 424 19.75 5.05 -0.51
CA ALA A 424 19.34 4.48 -1.79
C ALA A 424 18.06 3.64 -1.71
N ALA A 425 16.91 4.33 -1.59
CA ALA A 425 15.61 3.70 -1.44
C ALA A 425 15.34 2.66 -2.55
N PRO A 426 14.85 1.45 -2.22
CA PRO A 426 14.74 0.32 -3.15
C PRO A 426 13.50 0.41 -4.04
N VAL A 427 13.23 1.60 -4.57
CA VAL A 427 12.09 1.88 -5.44
C VAL A 427 12.58 2.43 -6.79
N PRO A 428 12.06 1.95 -7.93
CA PRO A 428 12.53 2.39 -9.24
C PRO A 428 12.37 3.91 -9.49
N GLY A 429 11.38 4.54 -8.86
CA GLY A 429 11.16 5.99 -8.93
C GLY A 429 12.34 6.78 -8.36
N TRP A 430 12.79 6.43 -7.16
CA TRP A 430 13.96 7.03 -6.52
C TRP A 430 15.20 6.91 -7.41
N ARG A 431 15.47 5.71 -7.95
CA ARG A 431 16.63 5.49 -8.82
C ARG A 431 16.63 6.39 -10.07
N ARG A 432 15.46 6.58 -10.70
CA ARG A 432 15.33 7.47 -11.87
C ARG A 432 15.55 8.94 -11.53
N LEU A 433 15.11 9.36 -10.33
CA LEU A 433 15.32 10.73 -9.85
C LEU A 433 16.78 10.96 -9.47
N ALA A 434 17.37 10.07 -8.67
CA ALA A 434 18.76 10.15 -8.23
C ALA A 434 19.76 10.18 -9.40
N ALA A 435 19.47 9.50 -10.51
CA ALA A 435 20.31 9.53 -11.72
C ALA A 435 20.38 10.91 -12.42
N ARG A 436 19.53 11.86 -12.02
CA ARG A 436 19.44 13.23 -12.58
C ARG A 436 19.87 14.30 -11.58
N LEU A 437 20.30 13.91 -10.39
CA LEU A 437 20.62 14.79 -9.27
C LEU A 437 22.06 14.51 -8.79
N GLU A 438 22.67 15.49 -8.13
CA GLU A 438 23.97 15.33 -7.48
C GLU A 438 23.75 14.71 -6.09
N VAL A 439 23.93 13.40 -5.97
CA VAL A 439 23.59 12.65 -4.75
C VAL A 439 24.77 11.80 -4.27
N GLU A 440 25.24 12.06 -3.04
CA GLU A 440 25.97 11.11 -2.22
C GLU A 440 25.01 9.99 -1.80
N ARG A 441 25.28 8.75 -2.22
CA ARG A 441 24.34 7.63 -2.07
C ARG A 441 24.76 6.72 -0.93
N HIS A 442 23.91 6.62 0.09
CA HIS A 442 24.11 5.75 1.24
C HIS A 442 23.46 4.37 1.01
N PRO A 443 24.05 3.29 1.53
CA PRO A 443 23.48 1.94 1.44
C PRO A 443 22.11 1.84 2.10
N TRP A 444 21.17 1.16 1.46
CA TRP A 444 19.91 0.80 2.10
C TRP A 444 20.10 -0.32 3.15
N PRO A 445 19.44 -0.24 4.33
CA PRO A 445 19.55 -1.24 5.40
C PRO A 445 18.74 -2.52 5.07
N TRP A 446 19.24 -3.29 4.10
CA TRP A 446 18.65 -4.57 3.72
C TRP A 446 18.73 -5.60 4.85
N LEU A 447 17.65 -6.34 5.09
CA LEU A 447 17.70 -7.57 5.90
C LEU A 447 18.43 -8.68 5.13
N VAL A 448 18.17 -8.76 3.82
CA VAL A 448 18.87 -9.65 2.90
C VAL A 448 19.21 -8.83 1.67
N ARG A 449 20.49 -8.60 1.40
CA ARG A 449 20.91 -7.81 0.25
C ARG A 449 20.54 -8.51 -1.07
N PRO A 450 19.94 -7.82 -2.07
CA PRO A 450 19.59 -8.44 -3.34
C PRO A 450 20.80 -8.99 -4.09
N GLY A 451 20.65 -10.20 -4.64
CA GLY A 451 21.61 -10.83 -5.56
C GLY A 451 21.01 -11.07 -6.95
N SER A 452 21.78 -11.69 -7.83
CA SER A 452 21.33 -12.03 -9.20
C SER A 452 20.37 -13.22 -9.26
N GLY A 453 20.19 -13.94 -8.14
CA GLY A 453 19.39 -15.15 -8.06
C GLY A 453 17.89 -14.98 -8.38
N PRO A 454 17.18 -16.11 -8.54
CA PRO A 454 15.77 -16.14 -8.92
C PRO A 454 14.83 -15.58 -7.85
N VAL A 455 13.87 -14.75 -8.28
CA VAL A 455 12.72 -14.24 -7.50
C VAL A 455 11.41 -14.85 -7.99
N THR A 456 11.47 -16.06 -8.57
CA THR A 456 10.28 -16.70 -9.13
C THR A 456 9.24 -16.98 -8.03
N SER A 457 9.63 -17.52 -6.88
CA SER A 457 8.76 -17.71 -5.72
C SER A 457 9.50 -17.33 -4.44
N PHE A 458 8.78 -17.04 -3.35
CA PHE A 458 9.37 -16.82 -2.04
C PHE A 458 10.32 -17.96 -1.62
N THR A 459 9.91 -19.21 -1.79
CA THR A 459 10.74 -20.38 -1.45
C THR A 459 12.01 -20.45 -2.29
N THR A 460 11.91 -20.18 -3.59
CA THR A 460 13.05 -20.17 -4.50
C THR A 460 14.01 -19.03 -4.17
N TRP A 461 13.47 -17.83 -3.96
CA TRP A 461 14.22 -16.65 -3.54
C TRP A 461 14.99 -16.93 -2.25
N ARG A 462 14.30 -17.39 -1.20
CA ARG A 462 14.88 -17.68 0.11
C ARG A 462 16.05 -18.65 0.03
N ARG A 463 15.94 -19.70 -0.79
CA ARG A 463 17.04 -20.67 -1.00
C ARG A 463 18.24 -20.07 -1.72
N SER A 464 18.01 -19.09 -2.60
CA SER A 464 19.05 -18.50 -3.44
C SER A 464 19.69 -17.23 -2.87
N SER A 465 19.00 -16.52 -1.97
CA SER A 465 19.41 -15.21 -1.47
C SER A 465 20.32 -15.27 -0.23
N GLY A 466 20.57 -16.46 0.32
CA GLY A 466 21.27 -16.61 1.60
C GLY A 466 20.43 -16.15 2.81
N ALA A 467 19.13 -15.94 2.62
CA ALA A 467 18.23 -15.54 3.70
C ALA A 467 18.26 -16.56 4.86
N PRO A 468 18.27 -16.10 6.13
CA PRO A 468 18.35 -17.00 7.27
C PRO A 468 17.20 -18.03 7.31
N THR A 469 17.52 -19.26 7.70
CA THR A 469 16.51 -20.29 7.94
C THR A 469 15.84 -20.06 9.30
N THR A 470 14.52 -20.01 9.31
CA THR A 470 13.68 -20.03 10.51
C THR A 470 13.27 -21.48 10.77
N GLY A 471 13.05 -21.86 12.03
CA GLY A 471 12.66 -23.22 12.41
C GLY A 471 11.34 -23.68 11.77
N ALA A 472 10.47 -22.76 11.37
CA ALA A 472 9.24 -23.05 10.63
C ALA A 472 9.49 -23.78 9.29
N ALA A 473 10.63 -23.56 8.63
CA ALA A 473 11.00 -24.26 7.40
C ALA A 473 11.27 -25.77 7.61
N ARG A 474 11.60 -26.21 8.84
CA ARG A 474 11.78 -27.64 9.16
C ARG A 474 10.45 -28.40 9.29
N ALA A 475 9.32 -27.71 9.50
CA ALA A 475 8.01 -28.35 9.69
C ALA A 475 7.23 -28.59 8.38
N GLY A 476 7.73 -28.12 7.24
CA GLY A 476 7.03 -28.20 5.95
C GLY A 476 7.32 -29.46 5.13
N SER A 477 6.88 -30.65 5.56
CA SER A 477 6.70 -31.80 4.65
C SER A 477 5.63 -32.84 5.04
N ARG A 478 4.83 -32.61 6.09
CA ARG A 478 3.67 -33.49 6.36
C ARG A 478 2.37 -32.70 6.28
N ARG A 479 1.80 -32.62 5.07
CA ARG A 479 0.35 -32.46 4.94
C ARG A 479 -0.29 -33.72 5.54
N PRO A 480 -1.27 -33.61 6.45
CA PRO A 480 -2.14 -34.73 6.73
C PRO A 480 -2.91 -35.02 5.44
N ARG A 481 -2.76 -36.24 4.92
CA ARG A 481 -3.81 -36.82 4.08
C ARG A 481 -4.98 -37.08 5.03
N GLN A 482 -6.09 -36.39 4.80
CA GLN A 482 -7.45 -36.91 4.97
C GLN A 482 -8.39 -35.97 4.24
#